data_AF-A0A926VCD0-F1
#
_entry.id   AF-A0A926VCD0-F1
#
_cell.length_a   1.000
_cell.length_b   1.000
_cell.length_c   1.000
_cell.angle_alpha   90.00
_cell.angle_beta   90.00
_cell.angle_gamma   90.00
#
_symmetry.space_group_name_H-M   'P 1'
#
loop_
_entity.id
_entity.type
_entity.pdbx_description
1 polymer ?
#
loop_
_entity_poly.entity_id
_entity_poly.type
_entity_poly.pdbx_seq_one_letter_code
_entity_poly.pdbx_strand_id
1 'polypeptide(L)'
;MNLPKYEDQEAVFLEAMATRFCFSGKNRIIFVERFREKNADSNNKSIAEYYQVELLEGTKNGIAETIFTQQLSAICDKLAEDGCDFNGATKGRWKIAKRWLREVIFPQWAKEQGLVTPPPFTIDQIWQQLKAKANDSNLL
;
A
#
# COMPACT_ATOMS: atom_id res chain seq x y z
N MET A 1 -7.68 -17.09 -9.07
CA MET A 1 -7.49 -15.66 -9.39
C MET A 1 -6.13 -15.27 -8.90
N ASN A 2 -5.24 -14.84 -9.77
CA ASN A 2 -3.92 -14.38 -9.35
C ASN A 2 -3.95 -12.86 -9.28
N LEU A 3 -3.68 -12.32 -8.08
CA LEU A 3 -3.44 -10.89 -7.92
C LEU A 3 -2.07 -10.55 -8.53
N PRO A 4 -1.92 -9.35 -9.13
CA PRO A 4 -0.59 -8.85 -9.46
C PRO A 4 0.25 -8.74 -8.18
N LYS A 5 1.57 -8.88 -8.32
CA LYS A 5 2.49 -8.63 -7.21
C LYS A 5 2.37 -7.16 -6.80
N TYR A 6 2.36 -6.92 -5.49
CA TYR A 6 2.22 -5.58 -4.95
C TYR A 6 3.38 -4.69 -5.39
N GLU A 7 4.59 -5.25 -5.40
CA GLU A 7 5.84 -4.56 -5.73
C GLU A 7 5.83 -3.98 -7.14
N ASP A 8 5.19 -4.69 -8.09
CA ASP A 8 5.08 -4.26 -9.49
C ASP A 8 4.07 -3.11 -9.66
N GLN A 9 3.15 -2.94 -8.68
CA GLN A 9 2.04 -2.01 -8.74
C GLN A 9 2.12 -0.90 -7.68
N GLU A 10 3.07 -0.96 -6.75
CA GLU A 10 3.11 -0.13 -5.54
C GLU A 10 2.99 1.35 -5.87
N ALA A 11 3.81 1.83 -6.81
CA ALA A 11 3.83 3.25 -7.16
C ALA A 11 2.48 3.72 -7.73
N VAL A 12 1.90 2.96 -8.66
CA VAL A 12 0.61 3.29 -9.28
C VAL A 12 -0.53 3.21 -8.26
N PHE A 13 -0.50 2.17 -7.42
CA PHE A 13 -1.46 1.97 -6.34
C PHE A 13 -1.44 3.12 -5.34
N LEU A 14 -0.27 3.50 -4.84
CA LEU A 14 -0.16 4.59 -3.86
C LEU A 14 -0.59 5.94 -4.44
N GLU A 15 -0.30 6.21 -5.72
CA GLU A 15 -0.80 7.43 -6.37
C GLU A 15 -2.33 7.41 -6.56
N ALA A 16 -2.89 6.25 -6.91
CA ALA A 16 -4.34 6.08 -7.00
C ALA A 16 -5.01 6.26 -5.63
N MET A 17 -4.40 5.75 -4.55
CA MET A 17 -4.91 5.93 -3.19
C MET A 17 -4.78 7.37 -2.72
N ALA A 18 -3.67 8.06 -3.01
CA ALA A 18 -3.54 9.49 -2.72
C ALA A 18 -4.67 10.30 -3.37
N THR A 19 -5.02 9.96 -4.61
CA THR A 19 -6.14 10.57 -5.33
C THR A 19 -7.49 10.23 -4.69
N ARG A 20 -7.74 8.94 -4.39
CA ARG A 20 -8.98 8.45 -3.76
C ARG A 20 -9.25 9.12 -2.40
N PHE A 21 -8.21 9.32 -1.60
CA PHE A 21 -8.30 9.98 -0.29
C PHE A 21 -8.19 11.50 -0.37
N CYS A 22 -8.12 12.06 -1.59
CA CYS A 22 -7.98 13.50 -1.84
C CYS A 22 -6.74 14.13 -1.17
N PHE A 23 -5.67 13.36 -0.99
CA PHE A 23 -4.39 13.89 -0.52
C PHE A 23 -3.74 14.72 -1.62
N SER A 24 -3.41 15.97 -1.30
CA SER A 24 -2.78 16.94 -2.22
C SER A 24 -1.61 17.65 -1.55
N GLY A 25 -0.77 18.30 -2.37
CA GLY A 25 0.42 19.02 -1.89
C GLY A 25 1.29 18.17 -0.97
N LYS A 26 1.59 18.71 0.21
CA LYS A 26 2.42 18.05 1.24
C LYS A 26 1.86 16.69 1.66
N ASN A 27 0.54 16.54 1.76
CA ASN A 27 -0.07 15.30 2.23
C ASN A 27 0.07 14.18 1.20
N ARG A 28 0.03 14.51 -0.09
CA ARG A 28 0.32 13.54 -1.16
C ARG A 28 1.76 13.05 -1.07
N ILE A 29 2.71 13.96 -0.94
CA ILE A 29 4.15 13.61 -0.84
C ILE A 29 4.38 12.71 0.37
N ILE A 30 3.88 13.10 1.55
CA ILE A 30 4.05 12.35 2.80
C ILE A 30 3.39 10.97 2.69
N PHE A 31 2.17 10.89 2.16
CA PHE A 31 1.47 9.63 1.97
C PHE A 31 2.24 8.70 1.03
N VAL A 32 2.55 9.16 -0.18
CA VAL A 32 3.24 8.32 -1.18
C VAL A 32 4.58 7.87 -0.63
N GLU A 33 5.38 8.76 -0.05
CA GLU A 33 6.75 8.40 0.34
C GLU A 33 6.84 7.63 1.66
N ARG A 34 6.02 7.92 2.67
CA ARG A 34 6.03 7.15 3.93
C ARG A 34 5.55 5.71 3.74
N PHE A 35 4.67 5.48 2.77
CA PHE A 35 4.04 4.19 2.55
C PHE A 35 4.76 3.30 1.54
N ARG A 36 5.71 3.84 0.77
CA ARG A 36 6.58 3.05 -0.13
C ARG A 36 7.48 2.08 0.61
N GLU A 37 7.75 0.94 0.01
CA GLU A 37 8.60 -0.12 0.57
C GLU A 37 10.05 0.31 0.68
N LYS A 38 10.56 1.05 -0.32
CA LYS A 38 11.93 1.62 -0.28
C LYS A 38 12.20 2.49 0.96
N ASN A 39 11.16 3.01 1.62
CA ASN A 39 11.25 3.89 2.78
C ASN A 39 10.77 3.21 4.08
N ALA A 40 10.58 1.88 4.08
CA ALA A 40 10.11 1.15 5.25
C ALA A 40 11.04 1.34 6.47
N ASP A 41 12.35 1.31 6.24
CA ASP A 41 13.40 1.45 7.26
C ASP A 41 13.83 2.90 7.51
N SER A 42 13.45 3.82 6.63
CA SER A 42 13.71 5.25 6.81
C SER A 42 12.88 5.80 7.97
N ASN A 43 13.50 6.61 8.82
CA ASN A 43 12.76 7.35 9.85
C ASN A 43 12.05 8.58 9.23
N ASN A 44 11.09 9.17 9.95
CA ASN A 44 10.32 10.33 9.44
C ASN A 44 11.21 11.54 9.14
N LYS A 45 12.23 11.77 9.98
CA LYS A 45 13.18 12.87 9.82
C LYS A 45 13.92 12.78 8.49
N SER A 46 14.50 11.63 8.16
CA SER A 46 15.25 11.44 6.92
C SER A 46 14.39 11.64 5.67
N ILE A 47 13.13 11.19 5.69
CA ILE A 47 12.19 11.44 4.57
C ILE A 47 11.85 12.94 4.52
N ALA A 48 11.61 13.57 5.66
CA ALA A 48 11.27 14.99 5.73
C ALA A 48 12.43 15.90 5.29
N GLU A 49 13.67 15.56 5.61
CA GLU A 49 14.87 16.26 5.16
C GLU A 49 15.04 16.16 3.64
N TYR A 50 14.78 14.99 3.06
CA TYR A 50 14.83 14.80 1.61
C TYR A 50 13.82 15.69 0.87
N TYR A 51 12.60 15.82 1.40
CA TYR A 51 11.52 16.64 0.83
C TYR A 51 11.37 18.02 1.51
N GLN A 52 12.46 18.55 2.07
CA GLN A 52 12.40 19.76 2.90
C GLN A 52 11.86 20.96 2.12
N VAL A 53 12.22 21.13 0.85
CA VAL A 53 11.80 22.28 0.04
C VAL A 53 10.28 22.26 -0.15
N GLU A 54 9.72 21.13 -0.54
CA GLU A 54 8.29 20.93 -0.79
C GLU A 54 7.48 21.00 0.51
N LEU A 55 8.02 20.47 1.61
CA LEU A 55 7.36 20.50 2.92
C LEU A 55 7.38 21.90 3.55
N LEU A 56 8.36 22.74 3.24
CA LEU A 56 8.44 24.10 3.75
C LEU A 56 7.79 25.14 2.83
N GLU A 57 7.44 24.77 1.60
CA GLU A 57 6.78 25.67 0.65
C GLU A 57 5.53 26.32 1.26
N GLY A 58 5.46 27.65 1.20
CA GLY A 58 4.35 28.44 1.78
C GLY A 58 4.31 28.48 3.32
N THR A 59 5.34 27.95 4.01
CA THR A 59 5.41 27.95 5.48
C THR A 59 6.47 28.95 5.96
N LYS A 60 6.11 29.85 6.87
CA LYS A 60 7.08 30.75 7.52
C LYS A 60 7.67 30.05 8.74
N ASN A 61 8.98 29.81 8.76
CA ASN A 61 9.74 29.22 9.88
C ASN A 61 9.29 27.81 10.32
N GLY A 62 8.81 26.99 9.38
CA GLY A 62 8.45 25.60 9.65
C GLY A 62 9.67 24.69 9.84
N ILE A 63 9.47 23.59 10.58
CA ILE A 63 10.44 22.48 10.66
C ILE A 63 9.84 21.31 9.86
N ALA A 64 10.55 20.85 8.83
CA ALA A 64 10.05 19.82 7.91
C ALA A 64 9.62 18.54 8.65
N GLU A 65 10.41 18.08 9.63
CA GLU A 65 10.08 16.90 10.45
C GLU A 65 8.77 17.07 11.25
N THR A 66 8.53 18.27 11.78
CA THR A 66 7.30 18.57 12.53
C THR A 66 6.09 18.56 11.61
N ILE A 67 6.20 19.21 10.45
CA ILE A 67 5.15 19.20 9.41
C ILE A 67 4.87 17.77 8.97
N PHE A 68 5.91 17.00 8.69
CA PHE A 68 5.80 15.60 8.27
C PHE A 68 5.04 14.77 9.29
N THR A 69 5.42 14.86 10.57
CA THR A 69 4.81 14.07 11.65
C THR A 69 3.35 14.46 11.89
N GLN A 70 3.03 15.76 11.88
CA GLN A 70 1.67 16.25 12.05
C GLN A 70 0.77 15.80 10.91
N GLN A 71 1.21 16.00 9.66
CA GLN A 71 0.43 15.61 8.49
C GLN A 71 0.31 14.08 8.36
N LEU A 72 1.34 13.32 8.74
CA LEU A 72 1.25 11.86 8.80
C LEU A 72 0.19 11.39 9.81
N SER A 73 0.05 12.08 10.95
CA SER A 73 -1.03 11.80 11.90
C SER A 73 -2.39 12.06 11.25
N ALA A 74 -2.58 13.22 10.60
CA ALA A 74 -3.83 13.56 9.92
C ALA A 74 -4.18 12.58 8.80
N ILE A 75 -3.18 12.12 8.04
CA ILE A 75 -3.33 11.05 7.06
C ILE A 75 -3.85 9.77 7.74
N CYS A 76 -3.23 9.35 8.85
CA CYS A 76 -3.70 8.17 9.57
C CYS A 76 -5.13 8.33 10.11
N ASP A 77 -5.52 9.53 10.54
CA ASP A 77 -6.90 9.82 10.95
C ASP A 77 -7.87 9.66 9.78
N LYS A 78 -7.51 10.19 8.61
CA LYS A 78 -8.31 10.02 7.38
C LYS A 78 -8.46 8.57 6.97
N LEU A 79 -7.40 7.76 7.08
CA LEU A 79 -7.48 6.33 6.80
C LEU A 79 -8.33 5.59 7.85
N ALA A 80 -8.37 6.06 9.10
CA ALA A 80 -9.26 5.52 10.14
C ALA A 80 -10.74 5.69 9.76
N GLU A 81 -11.10 6.87 9.26
CA GLU A 81 -12.45 7.19 8.78
C GLU A 81 -12.91 6.25 7.65
N ASP A 82 -11.97 5.78 6.81
CA ASP A 82 -12.24 4.83 5.72
C ASP A 82 -12.21 3.35 6.17
N GLY A 83 -12.01 3.09 7.46
CA GLY A 83 -12.08 1.74 8.04
C GLY A 83 -10.74 1.08 8.35
N CYS A 84 -9.63 1.82 8.38
CA CYS A 84 -8.36 1.32 8.93
C CYS A 84 -8.45 1.22 10.45
N ASP A 85 -8.53 0.01 10.98
CA ASP A 85 -8.54 -0.22 12.43
C ASP A 85 -7.13 -0.17 13.03
N PHE A 86 -6.88 0.83 13.88
CA PHE A 86 -5.62 0.97 14.60
C PHE A 86 -5.56 0.16 15.89
N ASN A 87 -6.63 -0.54 16.31
CA ASN A 87 -6.70 -1.36 17.52
C ASN A 87 -6.25 -0.59 18.79
N GLY A 88 -6.59 0.69 18.88
CA GLY A 88 -6.17 1.57 19.98
C GLY A 88 -4.69 1.97 19.97
N ALA A 89 -3.92 1.64 18.91
CA ALA A 89 -2.51 1.99 18.82
C ALA A 89 -2.31 3.51 18.67
N THR A 90 -1.51 4.09 19.57
CA THR A 90 -1.12 5.50 19.54
C THR A 90 0.21 5.73 18.83
N LYS A 91 1.09 4.72 18.79
CA LYS A 91 2.39 4.75 18.12
C LYS A 91 2.40 3.79 16.93
N GLY A 92 3.16 4.14 15.89
CA GLY A 92 3.33 3.25 14.73
C GLY A 92 2.07 3.06 13.88
N ARG A 93 1.06 3.94 14.02
CA ARG A 93 -0.19 3.92 13.24
C ARG A 93 0.08 3.77 11.74
N TRP A 94 1.06 4.50 11.20
CA TRP A 94 1.43 4.40 9.78
C TRP A 94 1.80 2.98 9.34
N LYS A 95 2.41 2.14 10.21
CA LYS A 95 2.75 0.75 9.88
C LYS A 95 1.50 -0.12 9.77
N ILE A 96 0.53 0.12 10.64
CA ILE A 96 -0.78 -0.56 10.60
C ILE A 96 -1.52 -0.14 9.35
N ALA A 97 -1.60 1.16 9.08
CA ALA A 97 -2.21 1.69 7.86
C ALA A 97 -1.54 1.16 6.59
N LYS A 98 -0.20 1.07 6.55
CA LYS A 98 0.54 0.52 5.40
C LYS A 98 0.16 -0.93 5.14
N ARG A 99 0.08 -1.73 6.19
CA ARG A 99 -0.37 -3.12 6.09
C ARG A 99 -1.82 -3.21 5.60
N TRP A 100 -2.71 -2.42 6.18
CA TRP A 100 -4.12 -2.36 5.78
C TRP A 100 -4.28 -1.99 4.30
N LEU A 101 -3.57 -0.98 3.82
CA LEU A 101 -3.56 -0.62 2.40
C LEU A 101 -3.11 -1.79 1.52
N ARG A 102 -2.06 -2.51 1.92
CA ARG A 102 -1.51 -3.63 1.15
C ARG A 102 -2.38 -4.89 1.18
N GLU A 103 -2.95 -5.22 2.33
CA GLU A 103 -3.65 -6.50 2.54
C GLU A 103 -5.15 -6.42 2.27
N VAL A 104 -5.74 -5.24 2.45
CA VAL A 104 -7.20 -5.04 2.34
C VAL A 104 -7.55 -4.24 1.09
N ILE A 105 -6.92 -3.08 0.91
CA ILE A 105 -7.31 -2.14 -0.14
C ILE A 105 -6.71 -2.51 -1.50
N PHE A 106 -5.45 -2.90 -1.55
CA PHE A 106 -4.78 -3.27 -2.80
C PHE A 106 -5.47 -4.42 -3.55
N PRO A 107 -5.89 -5.54 -2.91
CA PRO A 107 -6.63 -6.59 -3.61
C PRO A 107 -7.95 -6.11 -4.23
N GLN A 108 -8.63 -5.17 -3.57
CA GLN A 108 -9.89 -4.60 -4.09
C GLN A 108 -9.59 -3.70 -5.29
N TRP A 109 -8.64 -2.78 -5.12
CA TRP A 109 -8.18 -1.89 -6.19
C TRP A 109 -7.71 -2.68 -7.42
N ALA A 110 -6.91 -3.73 -7.25
CA ALA A 110 -6.42 -4.54 -8.36
C ALA A 110 -7.54 -5.23 -9.15
N LYS A 111 -8.63 -5.63 -8.47
CA LYS A 111 -9.85 -6.16 -9.12
C LYS A 111 -10.57 -5.07 -9.91
N GLU A 112 -10.75 -3.89 -9.33
CA GLU A 112 -11.39 -2.74 -9.98
C GLU A 112 -10.63 -2.29 -11.24
N GLN A 113 -9.30 -2.40 -11.23
CA GLN A 113 -8.44 -2.11 -12.38
C GLN A 113 -8.38 -3.23 -13.43
N GLY A 114 -9.07 -4.37 -13.20
CA GLY A 114 -9.02 -5.51 -14.11
C GLY A 114 -7.66 -6.22 -14.17
N LEU A 115 -6.80 -6.02 -13.17
CA LEU A 115 -5.45 -6.62 -13.11
C LEU A 115 -5.48 -8.09 -12.64
N VAL A 116 -6.64 -8.58 -12.24
CA VAL A 116 -6.79 -9.96 -11.77
C VAL A 116 -6.99 -10.88 -12.95
N THR A 117 -6.01 -11.74 -13.19
CA THR A 117 -6.12 -12.75 -14.22
C THR A 117 -6.91 -13.96 -13.70
N PRO A 118 -7.76 -14.55 -14.55
CA PRO A 118 -8.35 -15.85 -14.24
C PRO A 118 -7.23 -16.86 -13.98
N PRO A 119 -7.48 -17.88 -13.13
CA PRO A 119 -6.47 -18.89 -12.86
C PRO A 119 -5.98 -19.53 -14.18
N PRO A 120 -4.68 -19.87 -14.28
CA PRO A 120 -4.08 -20.39 -15.51
C PRO A 120 -4.69 -21.73 -15.96
N PHE A 121 -5.36 -22.42 -15.05
CA PHE A 121 -6.09 -23.65 -15.33
C PHE A 121 -7.52 -23.55 -14.80
N THR A 122 -8.46 -24.09 -15.56
CA THR A 122 -9.82 -24.35 -15.07
C THR A 122 -9.82 -25.51 -14.08
N ILE A 123 -10.87 -25.63 -13.25
CA ILE A 123 -11.05 -26.76 -12.33
C ILE A 123 -10.95 -28.10 -13.08
N ASP A 124 -11.51 -28.18 -14.29
CA ASP A 124 -11.44 -29.39 -15.13
C ASP A 124 -10.01 -29.72 -15.56
N GLN A 125 -9.21 -28.71 -15.93
CA GLN A 125 -7.80 -28.90 -16.29
C GLN A 125 -6.94 -29.33 -15.08
N ILE A 126 -7.25 -28.80 -13.89
CA ILE A 126 -6.61 -29.24 -12.63
C ILE A 126 -6.96 -30.70 -12.35
N TRP A 127 -8.23 -31.08 -12.50
CA TRP A 127 -8.67 -32.47 -12.32
C TRP A 127 -8.01 -33.42 -13.31
N GLN A 128 -7.84 -33.01 -14.58
CA GLN A 128 -7.13 -33.83 -15.56
C GLN A 128 -5.66 -34.04 -15.20
N GLN A 129 -4.96 -33.00 -14.73
CA GLN A 129 -3.56 -33.14 -14.29
C GLN A 129 -3.43 -34.02 -13.04
N LEU A 130 -4.33 -33.90 -12.07
CA LEU A 130 -4.34 -34.75 -10.87
C LEU A 130 -4.60 -36.22 -11.23
N LYS A 131 -5.53 -36.50 -12.15
CA LYS A 131 -5.78 -37.86 -12.66
C LYS A 131 -4.56 -38.43 -13.40
N ALA A 132 -3.91 -37.62 -14.25
CA ALA A 132 -2.72 -38.05 -14.98
C ALA A 132 -1.57 -38.41 -14.01
N LYS A 133 -1.29 -37.55 -13.01
CA LYS A 133 -0.28 -37.83 -11.98
C LYS A 133 -0.59 -39.06 -11.13
N ALA A 134 -1.85 -39.29 -10.79
CA ALA A 134 -2.27 -40.46 -10.02
C ALA A 134 -2.10 -41.76 -10.82
N ASN A 135 -2.30 -41.71 -12.14
CA ASN A 135 -2.08 -42.87 -13.01
C ASN A 135 -0.59 -43.15 -13.24
N ASP A 136 0.25 -42.12 -13.38
CA ASP A 136 1.70 -42.28 -13.49
C ASP A 136 2.35 -42.81 -12.20
N SER A 137 1.77 -42.50 -11.03
CA SER A 137 2.27 -42.94 -9.72
C SER A 137 1.92 -44.39 -9.37
N ASN A 138 1.03 -45.04 -10.14
CA ASN A 138 0.62 -46.45 -9.96
C ASN A 138 1.40 -47.43 -10.88
N LEU A 139 2.42 -46.95 -11.60
CA LEU A 139 3.26 -47.74 -12.51
C LEU A 139 4.67 -48.04 -11.95
N LEU A 140 4.88 -47.84 -10.65
CA LEU A 140 6.07 -48.25 -9.87
C LEU A 140 5.67 -49.27 -8.81
#